data_AF-A0A2H6NGK1-F1
#
_entry.id   AF-A0A2H6NGK1-F1
#
_cell.length_a   1.000
_cell.length_b   1.000
_cell.length_c   1.000
_cell.angle_alpha   90.00
_cell.angle_beta   90.00
_cell.angle_gamma   90.00
#
_symmetry.space_group_name_H-M   'P 1'
#
loop_
_entity.id
_entity.type
_entity.pdbx_description
1 polymer ?
#
loop_
_entity_poly.entity_id
_entity_poly.type
_entity_poly.pdbx_seq_one_letter_code
_entity_poly.pdbx_strand_id
1 'polypeptide(L)'
;MANSLNGRNPGGRGGNPRKGRILGFIDAIQDVVGPPKQAAADRRTVEKTWKLMDKVVRLCQNPKLQLKNSPPYILDILPDTYQHLRLILGKYDDNQKLAQLSENEYFKIYIDSLMKKSKRAIRLFKEGKERMYEEQSQDRRNLTKLSLIFSHMLAEIKAIFPNAQFQGDN
;
A
#
# COMPACT_ATOMS: atom_id res chain seq x y z
N MET A 1 -27.59 71.87 -22.09
CA MET A 1 -27.96 72.73 -20.93
C MET A 1 -28.78 71.83 -20.00
N ALA A 2 -28.24 71.37 -18.87
CA ALA A 2 -28.41 71.99 -17.52
C ALA A 2 -29.90 72.07 -17.13
N ASN A 3 -30.46 71.54 -16.02
CA ASN A 3 -29.99 71.08 -14.69
C ASN A 3 -30.99 70.03 -14.10
N SER A 4 -30.95 69.56 -12.84
CA SER A 4 -29.90 69.04 -11.93
C SER A 4 -30.53 68.64 -10.56
N LEU A 5 -29.71 68.14 -9.61
CA LEU A 5 -29.91 68.04 -8.14
C LEU A 5 -30.99 67.13 -7.50
N ASN A 6 -30.48 66.05 -6.87
CA ASN A 6 -30.54 65.77 -5.41
C ASN A 6 -31.76 65.07 -4.78
N GLY A 7 -31.52 64.06 -3.93
CA GLY A 7 -32.56 63.51 -3.03
C GLY A 7 -32.33 62.16 -2.32
N ARG A 8 -31.80 62.21 -1.08
CA ARG A 8 -32.00 61.28 0.06
C ARG A 8 -31.28 59.91 0.13
N ASN A 9 -31.01 59.56 1.40
CA ASN A 9 -30.22 58.46 1.99
C ASN A 9 -31.15 57.66 2.95
N PRO A 10 -30.63 56.80 3.87
CA PRO A 10 -30.26 55.38 3.73
C PRO A 10 -31.29 54.40 4.36
N GLY A 11 -31.04 53.08 4.27
CA GLY A 11 -31.53 52.11 5.27
C GLY A 11 -31.76 50.69 4.75
N GLY A 12 -31.13 49.68 5.37
CA GLY A 12 -31.32 48.28 4.96
C GLY A 12 -30.39 47.24 5.62
N ARG A 13 -30.34 47.17 6.95
CA ARG A 13 -29.74 46.02 7.65
C ARG A 13 -30.78 44.91 7.79
N GLY A 14 -30.49 43.72 7.28
CA GLY A 14 -31.31 42.53 7.45
C GLY A 14 -30.46 41.26 7.53
N GLY A 15 -30.11 40.84 8.75
CA GLY A 15 -29.38 39.60 9.02
C GLY A 15 -29.94 38.96 10.30
N ASN A 16 -30.68 37.86 10.14
CA ASN A 16 -31.47 37.28 11.23
C ASN A 16 -30.63 36.31 12.11
N PRO A 17 -30.87 36.19 13.42
CA PRO A 17 -29.97 35.51 14.35
C PRO A 17 -30.43 34.09 14.74
N ARG A 18 -29.50 33.17 15.05
CA ARG A 18 -29.73 32.06 16.00
C ARG A 18 -28.50 31.68 16.83
N LYS A 19 -28.53 32.10 18.10
CA LYS A 19 -27.99 31.43 19.31
C LYS A 19 -28.41 29.94 19.27
N GLY A 20 -27.65 28.91 19.67
CA GLY A 20 -26.43 28.83 20.48
C GLY A 20 -26.68 27.84 21.65
N ARG A 21 -25.97 26.71 21.75
CA ARG A 21 -25.94 25.86 22.95
C ARG A 21 -24.63 25.06 23.06
N ILE A 22 -24.18 24.89 24.30
CA ILE A 22 -22.90 24.34 24.73
C ILE A 22 -23.04 22.85 25.09
N LEU A 23 -21.94 22.09 24.99
CA LEU A 23 -21.46 20.98 25.85
C LEU A 23 -20.90 19.81 24.98
N GLY A 24 -19.68 19.31 25.16
CA GLY A 24 -18.58 19.77 26.03
C GLY A 24 -17.33 18.88 25.89
N PHE A 25 -16.25 19.28 26.56
CA PHE A 25 -15.09 18.46 26.99
C PHE A 25 -14.53 17.38 26.04
N ILE A 26 -13.48 17.73 25.31
CA ILE A 26 -12.18 17.03 25.10
C ILE A 26 -11.58 17.60 23.81
N ASP A 27 -10.56 18.45 23.94
CA ASP A 27 -9.47 18.67 22.96
C ASP A 27 -8.53 19.76 23.49
N ALA A 28 -7.93 19.46 24.65
CA ALA A 28 -6.76 20.15 25.15
C ALA A 28 -5.72 19.07 25.50
N ILE A 29 -4.45 19.33 25.17
CA ILE A 29 -3.34 18.36 25.15
C ILE A 29 -3.35 17.44 23.90
N GLN A 30 -2.99 18.01 22.75
CA GLN A 30 -2.29 17.26 21.70
C GLN A 30 -1.20 18.10 20.99
N ASP A 31 -0.46 18.87 21.79
CA ASP A 31 0.88 19.36 21.41
C ASP A 31 1.96 18.54 22.15
N VAL A 32 3.21 18.62 21.68
CA VAL A 32 4.41 17.93 22.22
C VAL A 32 4.56 16.43 21.89
N VAL A 33 3.91 15.91 20.85
CA VAL A 33 4.41 14.71 20.15
C VAL A 33 4.31 14.90 18.64
N GLY A 34 5.46 15.02 17.98
CA GLY A 34 5.53 14.98 16.52
C GLY A 34 4.97 13.66 15.98
N PRO A 35 4.48 13.62 14.72
CA PRO A 35 3.85 12.42 14.17
C PRO A 35 4.77 11.21 14.34
N PRO A 36 4.29 10.08 14.89
CA PRO A 36 5.15 8.94 15.17
C PRO A 36 5.84 8.52 13.87
N LYS A 37 7.16 8.33 13.92
CA LYS A 37 7.96 7.85 12.80
C LYS A 37 7.31 6.56 12.31
N GLN A 38 6.62 6.62 11.17
CA GLN A 38 5.85 5.50 10.65
C GLN A 38 6.80 4.35 10.34
N ALA A 39 6.72 3.28 11.14
CA ALA A 39 7.56 2.11 10.96
C ALA A 39 7.31 1.55 9.55
N ALA A 40 8.39 1.35 8.78
CA ALA A 40 8.29 0.98 7.37
C ALA A 40 7.65 -0.40 7.10
N ALA A 41 7.42 -1.18 8.16
CA ALA A 41 6.67 -2.43 8.14
C ALA A 41 5.55 -2.46 9.21
N ASP A 42 4.91 -1.33 9.48
CA ASP A 42 3.68 -1.33 10.27
C ASP A 42 2.58 -2.18 9.60
N ARG A 43 1.61 -2.66 10.40
CA ARG A 43 0.53 -3.53 9.92
C ARG A 43 -0.20 -2.95 8.70
N ARG A 44 -0.40 -1.63 8.69
CA ARG A 44 -1.03 -0.87 7.60
C ARG A 44 -0.23 -0.95 6.30
N THR A 45 1.11 -0.89 6.37
CA THR A 45 2.00 -0.99 5.22
C THR A 45 2.02 -2.41 4.66
N VAL A 46 1.99 -3.43 5.52
CA VAL A 46 1.86 -4.83 5.09
C VAL A 46 0.52 -5.07 4.38
N GLU A 47 -0.61 -4.63 4.95
CA GLU A 47 -1.94 -4.70 4.32
C GLU A 47 -2.01 -3.97 2.97
N LYS A 48 -1.34 -2.82 2.86
CA LYS A 48 -1.22 -2.06 1.61
C LYS A 48 -0.40 -2.82 0.56
N THR A 49 0.64 -3.53 0.98
CA THR A 49 1.44 -4.41 0.10
C THR A 49 0.62 -5.59 -0.40
N TRP A 50 -0.18 -6.24 0.46
CA TRP A 50 -1.08 -7.32 0.05
C TRP A 50 -2.07 -6.87 -1.03
N LYS A 51 -2.72 -5.71 -0.88
CA LYS A 51 -3.65 -5.15 -1.89
C LYS A 51 -2.96 -4.88 -3.25
N LEU A 52 -1.66 -4.63 -3.25
CA LEU A 52 -0.88 -4.51 -4.49
C LEU A 52 -0.56 -5.88 -5.11
N MET A 53 -0.15 -6.87 -4.31
CA MET A 53 0.08 -8.25 -4.78
C MET A 53 -1.19 -8.87 -5.37
N ASP A 54 -2.31 -8.76 -4.66
CA ASP A 54 -3.65 -9.20 -5.07
C ASP A 54 -4.09 -8.54 -6.40
N LYS A 55 -3.75 -7.26 -6.61
CA LYS A 55 -3.94 -6.60 -7.90
C LYS A 55 -3.03 -7.17 -9.00
N VAL A 56 -1.79 -7.57 -8.70
CA VAL A 56 -0.90 -8.26 -9.66
C VAL A 56 -1.45 -9.63 -10.03
N VAL A 57 -1.95 -10.41 -9.06
CA VAL A 57 -2.61 -11.71 -9.29
C VAL A 57 -3.78 -11.55 -10.26
N ARG A 58 -4.71 -10.62 -10.00
CA ARG A 58 -5.84 -10.35 -10.91
C ARG A 58 -5.43 -9.95 -12.32
N LEU A 59 -4.35 -9.17 -12.47
CA LEU A 59 -3.82 -8.82 -13.80
C LEU A 59 -3.22 -10.06 -14.51
N CYS A 60 -2.54 -10.93 -13.76
CA CYS A 60 -1.95 -12.17 -14.25
C CYS A 60 -2.98 -13.27 -14.58
N GLN A 61 -4.18 -13.20 -13.99
CA GLN A 61 -5.31 -14.10 -14.28
C GLN A 61 -6.02 -13.82 -15.61
N ASN A 62 -5.65 -12.76 -16.35
CA ASN A 62 -6.26 -12.47 -17.65
C ASN A 62 -5.97 -13.61 -18.65
N PRO A 63 -7.00 -14.29 -19.21
CA PRO A 63 -6.80 -15.45 -20.09
C PRO A 63 -6.00 -15.13 -21.36
N LYS A 64 -6.02 -13.87 -21.83
CA LYS A 64 -5.18 -13.43 -22.96
C LYS A 64 -3.68 -13.57 -22.70
N LEU A 65 -3.24 -13.61 -21.44
CA LEU A 65 -1.83 -13.83 -21.13
C LEU A 65 -1.39 -15.26 -21.45
N GLN A 66 -2.26 -16.27 -21.26
CA GLN A 66 -1.87 -17.68 -21.42
C GLN A 66 -0.62 -18.02 -20.59
N LEU A 67 -0.64 -17.69 -19.28
CA LEU A 67 0.47 -18.04 -18.38
C LEU A 67 0.55 -19.56 -18.23
N LYS A 68 1.68 -20.14 -18.61
CA LYS A 68 1.98 -21.57 -18.45
C LYS A 68 2.22 -21.88 -16.97
N ASN A 69 1.62 -22.95 -16.45
CA ASN A 69 1.85 -23.41 -15.08
C ASN A 69 3.22 -24.11 -15.00
N SER A 70 4.27 -23.30 -14.94
CA SER A 70 5.66 -23.74 -14.88
C SER A 70 6.46 -22.72 -14.03
N PRO A 71 7.38 -23.15 -13.16
CA PRO A 71 8.22 -22.25 -12.39
C PRO A 71 9.00 -21.26 -13.28
N PRO A 72 9.09 -19.95 -12.93
CA PRO A 72 8.46 -19.29 -11.79
C PRO A 72 7.01 -18.86 -12.09
N TYR A 73 6.03 -19.53 -11.48
CA TYR A 73 4.60 -19.27 -11.73
C TYR A 73 4.04 -18.24 -10.73
N ILE A 74 3.88 -16.99 -11.20
CA ILE A 74 3.51 -15.83 -10.35
C ILE A 74 2.15 -15.98 -9.65
N LEU A 75 1.25 -16.80 -10.22
CA LEU A 75 -0.09 -17.06 -9.68
C LEU A 75 -0.07 -17.97 -8.45
N ASP A 76 0.99 -18.75 -8.24
CA ASP A 76 1.22 -19.50 -6.98
C ASP A 76 2.12 -18.70 -6.03
N ILE A 77 3.20 -18.10 -6.55
CA ILE A 77 4.21 -17.38 -5.77
C ILE A 77 3.60 -16.24 -4.93
N LEU A 78 2.68 -15.44 -5.49
CA LEU A 78 2.11 -14.30 -4.76
C LEU A 78 1.14 -14.74 -3.64
N PRO A 79 0.22 -15.70 -3.85
CA PRO A 79 -0.52 -16.34 -2.76
C PRO A 79 0.38 -16.96 -1.70
N ASP A 80 1.42 -17.72 -2.07
CA ASP A 80 2.38 -18.32 -1.13
C ASP A 80 3.08 -17.26 -0.27
N THR A 81 3.51 -16.16 -0.89
CA THR A 81 4.11 -15.02 -0.20
C THR A 81 3.13 -14.40 0.79
N TYR A 82 1.86 -14.24 0.39
CA TYR A 82 0.81 -13.75 1.27
C TYR A 82 0.58 -14.68 2.47
N GLN A 83 0.48 -16.00 2.26
CA GLN A 83 0.28 -16.95 3.36
C GLN A 83 1.46 -16.94 4.33
N HIS A 84 2.69 -16.90 3.83
CA HIS A 84 3.88 -16.85 4.68
C HIS A 84 3.96 -15.55 5.50
N LEU A 85 3.67 -14.38 4.90
CA LEU A 85 3.55 -13.11 5.63
C LEU A 85 2.42 -13.14 6.67
N ARG A 86 1.31 -13.81 6.40
CA ARG A 86 0.21 -14.00 7.35
C ARG A 86 0.64 -14.87 8.54
N LEU A 87 1.41 -15.93 8.32
CA LEU A 87 1.98 -16.75 9.38
C LEU A 87 2.96 -15.94 10.26
N ILE A 88 3.81 -15.10 9.65
CA ILE A 88 4.69 -14.17 10.38
C ILE A 88 3.84 -13.23 11.25
N LEU A 89 2.88 -12.49 10.67
CA LEU A 89 2.04 -11.60 11.49
C LEU A 89 1.21 -12.31 12.57
N GLY A 90 0.90 -13.61 12.40
CA GLY A 90 0.25 -14.43 13.41
C GLY A 90 1.17 -14.92 14.53
N LYS A 91 2.49 -14.97 14.32
CA LYS A 91 3.51 -15.27 15.36
C LYS A 91 3.86 -14.04 16.22
N TYR A 92 3.66 -12.85 15.66
CA TYR A 92 3.95 -11.55 16.28
C TYR A 92 2.64 -10.74 16.45
N ASP A 93 1.58 -11.40 16.92
CA ASP A 93 0.24 -10.84 17.11
C ASP A 93 0.11 -9.95 18.36
N ASP A 94 0.86 -10.27 19.43
CA ASP A 94 1.03 -9.40 20.60
C ASP A 94 1.64 -8.04 20.20
N ASN A 95 1.08 -6.93 20.73
CA ASN A 95 1.56 -5.56 20.41
C ASN A 95 3.07 -5.37 20.61
N GLN A 96 3.66 -5.98 21.64
CA GLN A 96 5.10 -5.91 21.91
C GLN A 96 5.94 -6.67 20.87
N LYS A 97 5.46 -7.85 20.43
CA LYS A 97 6.12 -8.64 19.37
C LYS A 97 5.95 -7.95 18.01
N LEU A 98 4.79 -7.38 17.73
CA LEU A 98 4.54 -6.63 16.50
C LEU A 98 5.46 -5.41 16.39
N ALA A 99 5.75 -4.74 17.52
CA ALA A 99 6.75 -3.66 17.56
C ALA A 99 8.14 -4.18 17.16
N GLN A 100 8.62 -5.27 17.77
CA GLN A 100 9.90 -5.91 17.43
C GLN A 100 9.99 -6.30 15.94
N LEU A 101 8.94 -6.90 15.38
CA LEU A 101 8.87 -7.24 13.95
C LEU A 101 8.90 -5.98 13.06
N SER A 102 8.24 -4.90 13.47
CA SER A 102 8.24 -3.63 12.75
C SER A 102 9.58 -2.89 12.80
N GLU A 103 10.41 -3.20 13.82
CA GLU A 103 11.75 -2.67 14.00
C GLU A 103 12.83 -3.52 13.31
N ASN A 104 12.60 -4.81 13.07
CA ASN A 104 13.51 -5.71 12.35
C ASN A 104 13.93 -5.14 10.98
N GLU A 105 15.24 -4.99 10.75
CA GLU A 105 15.78 -4.31 9.56
C GLU A 105 15.47 -5.06 8.27
N TYR A 106 15.72 -6.38 8.25
CA TYR A 106 15.41 -7.21 7.10
C TYR A 106 13.91 -7.15 6.74
N PHE A 107 13.00 -7.27 7.71
CA PHE A 107 11.55 -7.24 7.44
C PHE A 107 11.09 -5.89 6.86
N LYS A 108 11.61 -4.76 7.37
CA LYS A 108 11.36 -3.42 6.77
C LYS A 108 11.80 -3.36 5.31
N ILE A 109 13.03 -3.79 5.01
CA ILE A 109 13.59 -3.80 3.66
C ILE A 109 12.78 -4.73 2.74
N TYR A 110 12.40 -5.90 3.25
CA TYR A 110 11.59 -6.88 2.52
C TYR A 110 10.23 -6.33 2.10
N ILE A 111 9.48 -5.75 3.05
CA ILE A 111 8.14 -5.20 2.79
C ILE A 111 8.19 -4.03 1.79
N ASP A 112 9.15 -3.11 1.93
CA ASP A 112 9.33 -2.02 0.96
C ASP A 112 9.74 -2.54 -0.43
N SER A 113 10.67 -3.50 -0.50
CA SER A 113 11.08 -4.17 -1.74
C SER A 113 9.90 -4.86 -2.43
N LEU A 114 9.08 -5.60 -1.68
CA LEU A 114 7.88 -6.28 -2.16
C LEU A 114 6.82 -5.29 -2.66
N MET A 115 6.63 -4.18 -1.95
CA MET A 115 5.74 -3.09 -2.36
C MET A 115 6.21 -2.43 -3.66
N LYS A 116 7.51 -2.10 -3.77
CA LYS A 116 8.13 -1.48 -4.95
C LYS A 116 7.99 -2.38 -6.18
N LYS A 117 8.26 -3.68 -6.04
CA LYS A 117 8.13 -4.65 -7.15
C LYS A 117 6.68 -4.89 -7.55
N SER A 118 5.75 -4.95 -6.60
CA SER A 118 4.31 -5.04 -6.88
C SER A 118 3.80 -3.81 -7.65
N LYS A 119 4.21 -2.60 -7.25
CA LYS A 119 3.94 -1.36 -8.01
C LYS A 119 4.54 -1.41 -9.42
N ARG A 120 5.78 -1.91 -9.57
CA ARG A 120 6.44 -2.07 -10.89
C ARG A 120 5.68 -3.05 -11.80
N ALA A 121 5.18 -4.17 -11.26
CA ALA A 121 4.36 -5.11 -12.01
C ALA A 121 3.04 -4.48 -12.48
N ILE A 122 2.31 -3.78 -11.58
CA ILE A 122 1.08 -3.05 -11.95
C ILE A 122 1.36 -1.99 -13.03
N ARG A 123 2.49 -1.29 -12.93
CA ARG A 123 2.93 -0.29 -13.91
C ARG A 123 3.21 -0.92 -15.27
N LEU A 124 3.92 -2.05 -15.31
CA LEU A 124 4.21 -2.81 -16.52
C LEU A 124 2.92 -3.18 -17.26
N PHE A 125 1.89 -3.67 -16.57
CA PHE A 125 0.58 -3.92 -17.19
C PHE A 125 -0.07 -2.65 -17.77
N LYS A 126 0.00 -1.52 -17.06
CA LYS A 126 -0.58 -0.24 -17.49
C LYS A 126 0.11 0.35 -18.74
N GLU A 127 1.42 0.20 -18.83
CA GLU A 127 2.26 0.76 -19.90
C GLU A 127 2.43 -0.22 -21.09
N GLY A 128 2.43 -1.53 -20.82
CA GLY A 128 2.46 -2.62 -21.79
C GLY A 128 1.19 -2.72 -22.64
N LYS A 129 0.02 -2.61 -22.01
CA LYS A 129 -1.30 -2.79 -22.65
C LYS A 129 -1.34 -4.10 -23.46
N GLU A 130 -1.72 -4.07 -24.74
CA GLU A 130 -1.83 -5.27 -25.58
C GLU A 130 -0.50 -6.05 -25.72
N ARG A 131 0.65 -5.37 -25.63
CA ARG A 131 1.97 -6.03 -25.69
C ARG A 131 2.19 -7.04 -24.56
N MET A 132 1.42 -6.97 -23.46
CA MET A 132 1.46 -7.99 -22.41
C MET A 132 1.03 -9.38 -22.91
N TYR A 133 0.14 -9.41 -23.91
CA TYR A 133 -0.47 -10.65 -24.45
C TYR A 133 0.36 -11.26 -25.58
N GLU A 134 1.24 -10.48 -26.22
CA GLU A 134 2.25 -10.96 -27.16
C GLU A 134 3.34 -11.75 -26.42
N GLU A 135 3.41 -13.08 -26.59
CA GLU A 135 4.31 -13.95 -25.81
C GLU A 135 5.80 -13.55 -25.94
N GLN A 136 6.20 -13.03 -27.10
CA GLN A 136 7.58 -12.65 -27.40
C GLN A 136 7.96 -11.21 -27.05
N SER A 137 7.01 -10.37 -26.60
CA SER A 137 7.27 -8.95 -26.38
C SER A 137 8.26 -8.69 -25.23
N GLN A 138 8.89 -7.52 -25.27
CA GLN A 138 9.76 -7.11 -24.16
C GLN A 138 8.99 -6.94 -22.85
N ASP A 139 7.73 -6.51 -22.91
CA ASP A 139 6.87 -6.35 -21.73
C ASP A 139 6.53 -7.71 -21.10
N ARG A 140 6.26 -8.73 -21.93
CA ARG A 140 6.04 -10.10 -21.46
C ARG A 140 7.32 -10.71 -20.87
N ARG A 141 8.48 -10.51 -21.49
CA ARG A 141 9.79 -10.89 -20.93
C ARG A 141 10.08 -10.18 -19.60
N ASN A 142 9.67 -8.92 -19.45
CA ASN A 142 9.79 -8.16 -18.20
C ASN A 142 8.88 -8.74 -17.10
N LEU A 143 7.70 -9.25 -17.44
CA LEU A 143 6.83 -9.96 -16.48
C LEU A 143 7.49 -11.26 -16.01
N THR A 144 8.06 -12.07 -16.91
CA THR A 144 8.81 -13.29 -16.53
C THR A 144 9.97 -12.99 -15.59
N LYS A 145 10.74 -11.91 -15.85
CA LYS A 145 11.79 -11.43 -14.95
C LYS A 145 11.24 -11.03 -13.57
N LEU A 146 10.09 -10.36 -13.52
CA LEU A 146 9.44 -10.03 -12.24
C LEU A 146 8.97 -11.28 -11.50
N SER A 147 8.40 -12.28 -12.18
CA SER A 147 8.00 -13.56 -11.59
C SER A 147 9.19 -14.27 -10.94
N LEU A 148 10.35 -14.30 -11.61
CA LEU A 148 11.58 -14.86 -11.06
C LEU A 148 12.04 -14.10 -9.80
N ILE A 149 12.00 -12.76 -9.82
CA ILE A 149 12.37 -11.95 -8.64
C ILE A 149 11.41 -12.22 -7.47
N PHE A 150 10.10 -12.32 -7.70
CA PHE A 150 9.15 -12.70 -6.65
C PHE A 150 9.44 -14.12 -6.12
N SER A 151 9.84 -15.06 -6.99
CA SER A 151 10.25 -16.42 -6.57
C SER A 151 11.45 -16.38 -5.63
N HIS A 152 12.47 -15.57 -5.93
CA HIS A 152 13.63 -15.41 -5.06
C HIS A 152 13.26 -14.72 -3.74
N MET A 153 12.42 -13.69 -3.76
CA MET A 153 11.92 -13.05 -2.52
C MET A 153 11.11 -14.02 -1.65
N LEU A 154 10.36 -14.94 -2.24
CA LEU A 154 9.62 -15.95 -1.49
C LEU A 154 10.57 -16.99 -0.86
N ALA A 155 11.64 -17.37 -1.56
CA ALA A 155 12.66 -18.25 -1.00
C ALA A 155 13.44 -17.56 0.15
N GLU A 156 13.82 -16.29 -0.04
CA GLU A 156 14.56 -15.50 0.93
C GLU A 156 13.77 -15.31 2.24
N ILE A 157 12.50 -14.88 2.17
CA ILE A 157 11.67 -14.72 3.39
C ILE A 157 11.46 -16.05 4.10
N LYS A 158 11.25 -17.16 3.37
CA LYS A 158 11.11 -18.50 3.95
C LYS A 158 12.41 -18.99 4.63
N ALA A 159 13.57 -18.56 4.15
CA ALA A 159 14.88 -18.88 4.73
C ALA A 159 15.23 -18.01 5.96
N ILE A 160 14.82 -16.73 5.98
CA ILE A 160 15.07 -15.81 7.10
C ILE A 160 13.98 -15.92 8.20
N PHE A 161 12.76 -16.33 7.84
CA PHE A 161 11.65 -16.62 8.76
C PHE A 161 11.17 -18.09 8.67
N PRO A 162 12.04 -19.08 8.88
CA PRO A 162 11.62 -20.48 8.93
C PRO A 162 10.57 -20.66 10.03
N ASN A 163 9.49 -21.37 9.72
CA ASN A 163 8.32 -21.51 10.62
C ASN A 163 7.75 -20.18 11.15
N ALA A 164 7.89 -19.10 10.36
CA ALA A 164 7.43 -17.75 10.65
C ALA A 164 8.10 -17.07 11.86
N GLN A 165 9.30 -17.53 12.25
CA GLN A 165 10.13 -16.93 13.29
C GLN A 165 11.44 -16.44 12.69
N PHE A 166 11.84 -15.20 12.99
CA PHE A 166 13.10 -14.63 12.52
C PHE A 166 14.32 -15.42 13.02
N GLN A 167 15.22 -15.77 12.09
CA GLN A 167 16.48 -16.49 12.34
C GLN A 167 17.66 -15.91 11.53
N GLY A 168 17.57 -14.63 11.12
CA GLY A 168 18.58 -13.99 10.27
C GLY A 168 19.91 -13.64 10.95
N ASP A 169 19.99 -13.77 12.29
CA ASP A 169 21.15 -13.42 13.12
C ASP A 169 21.94 -14.67 13.62
N ASN A 170 21.62 -15.86 13.09
CA ASN A 170 22.24 -17.15 13.45
C ASN A 170 23.52 -17.44 12.66
#